data_AF-A0A7C5TSP1-F1
#
_entry.id   AF-A0A7C5TSP1-F1
#
_cell.length_a   1.000
_cell.length_b   1.000
_cell.length_c   1.000
_cell.angle_alpha   90.00
_cell.angle_beta   90.00
_cell.angle_gamma   90.00
#
_symmetry.space_group_name_H-M   'P 1'
#
loop_
_entity.id
_entity.type
_entity.pdbx_description
1 polymer ?
#
loop_
_entity_poly.entity_id
_entity_poly.type
_entity_poly.pdbx_seq_one_letter_code
_entity_poly.pdbx_strand_id
1 'polypeptide(L)'
;MVEPKKRSRSVKKVKTRTPGGRTVTHYKAKKHSKNVCGRCSAVLKGVASGGPAEVRKTTRSAKGPAKPYSGVLCTKCLDELARYVTRIEATMVEGFEGLDLKRDLSLEKFLPRGWYAGLSRK
;
A
#
# COMPACT_ATOMS: atom_id res chain seq x y z
N MET A 1 -9.03 -33.26 24.75
CA MET A 1 -9.81 -32.16 24.12
C MET A 1 -8.85 -31.19 23.41
N VAL A 2 -9.16 -30.71 22.20
CA VAL A 2 -8.32 -29.68 21.53
C VAL A 2 -8.51 -28.32 22.20
N GLU A 3 -7.43 -27.57 22.43
CA GLU A 3 -7.46 -26.21 23.01
C GLU A 3 -8.47 -25.30 22.28
N PRO A 4 -9.31 -24.52 22.99
CA PRO A 4 -10.34 -23.68 22.37
C PRO A 4 -9.83 -22.74 21.27
N LYS A 5 -8.66 -22.12 21.45
CA LYS A 5 -8.03 -21.22 20.46
C LYS A 5 -7.81 -21.88 19.08
N LYS A 6 -7.49 -23.18 19.09
CA LYS A 6 -7.20 -23.99 17.89
C LYS A 6 -8.47 -24.49 17.18
N ARG A 7 -9.65 -24.33 17.79
CA ARG A 7 -10.94 -24.68 17.15
C ARG A 7 -11.36 -23.65 16.12
N SER A 8 -11.06 -22.38 16.37
CA SER A 8 -11.45 -21.23 15.56
C SER A 8 -10.94 -21.27 14.10
N ARG A 9 -11.60 -20.50 13.23
CA ARG A 9 -11.23 -20.34 11.81
C ARG A 9 -10.08 -19.36 11.59
N SER A 10 -9.54 -18.70 12.61
CA SER A 10 -8.45 -17.73 12.46
C SER A 10 -7.12 -18.41 12.14
N VAL A 11 -6.95 -19.66 12.56
CA VAL A 11 -5.73 -20.45 12.35
C VAL A 11 -5.94 -21.44 11.20
N LYS A 12 -4.94 -21.58 10.32
CA LYS A 12 -4.94 -22.57 9.25
C LYS A 12 -4.53 -23.93 9.81
N LYS A 13 -5.35 -24.95 9.57
CA LYS A 13 -5.09 -26.34 9.97
C LYS A 13 -4.51 -27.09 8.78
N VAL A 14 -3.32 -27.67 8.93
CA VAL A 14 -2.63 -28.43 7.88
C VAL A 14 -2.31 -29.81 8.42
N LYS A 15 -2.84 -30.86 7.79
CA LYS A 15 -2.47 -32.25 8.11
C LYS A 15 -1.16 -32.56 7.41
N THR A 16 -0.14 -32.94 8.17
CA THR A 16 1.19 -33.28 7.64
C THR A 16 1.61 -34.64 8.21
N ARG A 17 2.25 -35.47 7.38
CA ARG A 17 2.93 -36.68 7.85
C ARG A 17 4.27 -36.31 8.47
N THR A 18 4.50 -36.72 9.70
CA THR A 18 5.79 -36.56 10.36
C THR A 18 6.78 -37.63 9.85
N PRO A 19 8.09 -37.43 10.02
CA PRO A 19 9.10 -38.42 9.60
C PRO A 19 8.88 -39.82 10.19
N GLY A 20 8.32 -39.92 11.41
CA GLY A 20 7.94 -41.18 12.04
C GLY A 20 6.64 -41.82 11.53
N GLY A 21 6.14 -41.43 10.35
CA GLY A 21 4.96 -42.01 9.70
C GLY A 21 3.61 -41.60 10.29
N ARG A 22 3.56 -40.76 11.33
CA ARG A 22 2.31 -40.33 11.97
C ARG A 22 1.71 -39.13 11.26
N THR A 23 0.39 -39.07 11.13
CA THR A 23 -0.30 -37.88 10.59
C THR A 23 -0.69 -36.94 11.72
N VAL A 24 -0.11 -35.74 11.75
CA VAL A 24 -0.36 -34.72 12.80
C VAL A 24 -0.96 -33.46 12.18
N THR A 25 -1.82 -32.75 12.93
CA THR A 25 -2.36 -31.45 12.50
C THR A 25 -1.47 -30.32 13.00
N HIS A 26 -0.77 -29.65 12.08
CA HIS A 26 -0.06 -28.41 12.36
C HIS A 26 -1.00 -27.20 12.25
N TYR A 27 -0.86 -26.29 13.20
CA TYR A 27 -1.59 -25.03 13.25
C TYR A 27 -0.67 -23.90 12.80
N LYS A 28 -1.01 -23.23 11.71
CA LYS A 28 -0.22 -22.13 11.13
C LYS A 28 -1.06 -20.87 11.02
N ALA A 29 -0.43 -19.70 11.11
CA ALA A 29 -1.10 -18.44 10.80
C ALA A 29 -1.63 -18.44 9.35
N LYS A 30 -2.72 -17.71 9.10
CA LYS A 30 -3.20 -17.49 7.73
C LYS A 30 -2.21 -16.64 6.96
N LYS A 31 -2.15 -16.87 5.65
CA LYS A 31 -1.38 -16.01 4.75
C LYS A 31 -2.03 -14.63 4.71
N HIS A 32 -1.23 -13.59 4.90
CA HIS A 32 -1.67 -12.21 4.78
C HIS A 32 -2.08 -11.90 3.33
N SER A 33 -3.04 -10.99 3.16
CA SER A 33 -3.41 -10.46 1.85
C SER A 33 -2.25 -9.68 1.22
N LYS A 34 -2.29 -9.54 -0.10
CA LYS A 34 -1.33 -8.70 -0.81
C LYS A 34 -1.60 -7.22 -0.49
N ASN A 35 -0.57 -6.40 -0.58
CA ASN A 35 -0.70 -4.95 -0.41
C ASN A 35 -1.39 -4.33 -1.63
N VAL A 36 -2.24 -3.35 -1.38
CA VAL A 36 -3.14 -2.75 -2.36
C VAL A 36 -2.93 -1.23 -2.40
N CYS A 37 -3.03 -0.63 -3.58
CA CYS A 37 -2.93 0.81 -3.78
C CYS A 37 -4.11 1.54 -3.13
N GLY A 38 -3.83 2.62 -2.40
CA GLY A 38 -4.87 3.40 -1.69
C GLY A 38 -5.81 4.20 -2.60
N ARG A 39 -5.53 4.32 -3.90
CA ARG A 39 -6.35 5.05 -4.88
C ARG A 39 -7.11 4.13 -5.84
N CYS A 40 -6.40 3.27 -6.56
CA CYS A 40 -6.97 2.43 -7.62
C CYS A 40 -7.20 0.98 -7.20
N SER A 41 -6.90 0.61 -5.95
CA SER A 41 -7.03 -0.76 -5.45
C SER A 41 -6.24 -1.83 -6.22
N ALA A 42 -5.26 -1.42 -7.04
CA ALA A 42 -4.36 -2.33 -7.72
C ALA A 42 -3.36 -2.96 -6.75
N VAL A 43 -2.98 -4.22 -6.99
CA VAL A 43 -1.97 -4.91 -6.20
C VAL A 43 -0.60 -4.25 -6.38
N LEU A 44 0.04 -3.90 -5.27
CA LEU A 44 1.37 -3.28 -5.27
C LEU A 44 2.45 -4.34 -5.52
N LYS A 45 3.24 -4.13 -6.58
CA LYS A 45 4.39 -4.97 -6.94
C LYS A 45 5.63 -4.54 -6.15
N GLY A 46 6.44 -5.51 -5.73
CA GLY A 46 7.73 -5.25 -5.07
C GLY A 46 7.64 -4.76 -3.62
N VAL A 47 6.45 -4.81 -2.98
CA VAL A 47 6.28 -4.50 -1.57
C VAL A 47 6.13 -5.81 -0.80
N ALA A 48 6.89 -5.98 0.29
CA ALA A 48 6.81 -7.18 1.12
C ALA A 48 5.40 -7.39 1.66
N SER A 49 4.85 -8.58 1.43
CA SER A 49 3.57 -9.02 2.01
C SER A 49 3.85 -10.08 3.06
N GLY A 50 3.40 -9.86 4.29
CA GLY A 50 3.60 -10.79 5.40
C GLY A 50 3.06 -10.23 6.70
N GLY A 51 3.22 -10.99 7.78
CA GLY A 51 2.90 -10.48 9.10
C GLY A 51 3.80 -9.30 9.48
N PRO A 52 3.37 -8.37 10.36
CA PRO A 52 4.20 -7.24 10.79
C PRO A 52 5.58 -7.68 11.31
N ALA A 53 5.64 -8.82 12.02
CA ALA A 53 6.88 -9.40 12.51
C ALA A 53 7.79 -9.93 11.39
N GLU A 54 7.21 -10.50 10.32
CA GLU A 54 7.96 -11.00 9.16
C GLU A 54 8.51 -9.83 8.34
N VAL A 55 7.69 -8.82 8.07
CA VAL A 55 8.10 -7.60 7.35
C VAL A 55 9.15 -6.83 8.13
N ARG A 56 9.10 -6.82 9.48
CA ARG A 56 10.14 -6.16 10.27
C ARG A 56 11.52 -6.83 10.12
N LYS A 57 11.55 -8.15 9.93
CA LYS A 57 12.77 -8.96 9.76
C LYS A 57 13.38 -8.86 8.35
N THR A 58 12.66 -8.33 7.36
CA THR A 58 13.22 -8.14 6.03
C THR A 58 14.17 -6.94 5.98
N THR A 59 15.11 -6.97 5.04
CA THR A 59 16.04 -5.86 4.78
C THR A 59 15.28 -4.63 4.28
N ARG A 60 15.89 -3.44 4.43
CA ARG A 60 15.27 -2.18 3.98
C ARG A 60 14.88 -2.22 2.50
N SER A 61 15.74 -2.76 1.63
CA SER A 61 15.49 -2.90 0.20
C SER A 61 14.37 -3.89 -0.13
N ALA A 62 14.21 -4.95 0.66
CA ALA A 62 13.15 -5.95 0.44
C ALA A 62 11.76 -5.49 0.92
N LYS A 63 11.67 -4.43 1.73
CA LYS A 63 10.39 -3.89 2.20
C LYS A 63 9.60 -3.21 1.08
N GLY A 64 10.29 -2.53 0.18
CA GLY A 64 9.65 -1.82 -0.92
C GLY A 64 10.65 -1.11 -1.84
N PRO A 65 10.19 -0.63 -3.00
CA PRO A 65 11.00 0.15 -3.93
C PRO A 65 11.39 1.52 -3.34
N ALA A 66 12.50 2.08 -3.81
CA ALA A 66 13.06 3.36 -3.32
C ALA A 66 12.27 4.62 -3.75
N LYS A 67 11.14 4.47 -4.42
CA LYS A 67 10.31 5.59 -4.88
C LYS A 67 9.50 6.22 -3.74
N PRO A 68 9.08 7.50 -3.85
CA PRO A 68 8.18 8.11 -2.87
C PRO A 68 6.81 7.40 -2.84
N TYR A 69 6.16 7.45 -1.67
CA TYR A 69 4.89 6.77 -1.39
C TYR A 69 4.89 5.25 -1.70
N SER A 70 6.04 4.59 -1.55
CA SER A 70 6.13 3.13 -1.64
C SER A 70 5.24 2.46 -0.59
N GLY A 71 4.51 1.40 -0.99
CA GLY A 71 3.53 0.74 -0.12
C GLY A 71 2.16 1.43 -0.04
N VAL A 72 2.02 2.66 -0.55
CA VAL A 72 0.74 3.41 -0.57
C VAL A 72 0.21 3.55 -1.99
N LEU A 73 1.05 3.97 -2.94
CA LEU A 73 0.67 4.24 -4.32
C LEU A 73 1.36 3.30 -5.32
N CYS A 74 0.62 2.90 -6.35
CA CYS A 74 1.18 2.24 -7.53
C CYS A 74 2.00 3.26 -8.36
N THR A 75 2.77 2.79 -9.34
CA THR A 75 3.60 3.69 -10.18
C THR A 75 2.74 4.66 -10.97
N LYS A 76 1.68 4.17 -11.62
CA LYS A 76 0.74 5.00 -12.39
C LYS A 76 0.12 6.15 -11.58
N CYS A 77 -0.42 5.83 -10.40
CA CYS A 77 -1.03 6.87 -9.55
C CYS A 77 0.01 7.85 -8.98
N LEU A 78 1.26 7.42 -8.80
CA LEU A 78 2.35 8.31 -8.39
C LEU A 78 2.71 9.28 -9.52
N ASP A 79 2.79 8.79 -10.77
CA ASP A 79 3.08 9.62 -11.94
C ASP A 79 1.98 10.66 -12.16
N GLU A 80 0.72 10.27 -11.99
CA GLU A 80 -0.43 11.18 -12.04
C GLU A 80 -0.38 12.23 -10.93
N LEU A 81 -0.01 11.83 -9.70
CA LEU A 81 0.16 12.76 -8.59
C LEU A 81 1.29 13.77 -8.86
N ALA A 82 2.43 13.30 -9.35
CA ALA A 82 3.54 14.18 -9.70
C ALA A 82 3.13 15.19 -10.78
N ARG A 83 2.45 14.75 -11.85
CA ARG A 83 1.91 15.62 -12.90
C ARG A 83 0.91 16.64 -12.37
N TYR A 84 0.07 16.24 -11.41
CA TYR A 84 -0.91 17.12 -10.79
C TYR A 84 -0.23 18.24 -10.00
N VAL A 85 0.76 17.89 -9.17
CA VAL A 85 1.56 18.86 -8.41
C VAL A 85 2.28 19.83 -9.34
N THR A 86 2.93 19.35 -10.40
CA THR A 86 3.61 20.23 -11.37
C THR A 86 2.65 21.17 -12.10
N ARG A 87 1.40 20.75 -12.35
CA ARG A 87 0.39 21.64 -12.96
C ARG A 87 -0.03 22.73 -11.98
N ILE A 88 -0.27 22.37 -10.72
CA ILE A 88 -0.57 23.34 -9.65
C ILE A 88 0.54 24.39 -9.55
N GLU A 89 1.79 23.93 -9.51
CA GLU A 89 2.96 24.81 -9.47
C GLU A 89 3.06 25.69 -10.72
N ALA A 90 2.83 25.13 -11.92
CA ALA A 90 2.85 25.90 -13.17
C ALA A 90 1.78 27.00 -13.20
N THR A 91 0.56 26.73 -12.69
CA THR A 91 -0.50 27.75 -12.59
C THR A 91 -0.11 28.95 -11.70
N MET A 92 0.84 28.77 -10.77
CA MET A 92 1.34 29.83 -9.89
C MET A 92 2.45 30.69 -10.51
N VAL A 93 3.05 30.24 -11.62
CA VAL A 93 4.10 31.00 -12.32
C VAL A 93 3.45 31.98 -13.29
N GLU A 94 3.95 33.22 -13.34
CA GLU A 94 3.46 34.24 -14.26
C GLU A 94 3.54 33.74 -15.72
N GLY A 95 2.43 33.85 -16.46
CA GLY A 95 2.34 33.42 -17.86
C GLY A 95 1.54 32.12 -18.12
N PHE A 96 1.17 31.35 -17.09
CA PHE A 96 0.36 30.12 -17.22
C PHE A 96 -1.04 30.24 -16.60
N GLU A 97 -1.60 31.45 -16.60
CA GLU A 97 -2.83 31.80 -15.89
C GLU A 97 -4.11 31.17 -16.46
N GLY A 98 -4.06 30.66 -17.69
CA GLY A 98 -5.18 30.02 -18.38
C GLY A 98 -5.16 28.48 -18.38
N LEU A 99 -4.27 27.85 -17.59
CA LEU A 99 -4.24 26.38 -17.53
C LEU A 99 -5.40 25.86 -16.65
N ASP A 100 -6.41 25.27 -17.28
CA ASP A 100 -7.59 24.75 -16.58
C ASP A 100 -7.23 23.52 -15.72
N LEU A 101 -7.11 23.75 -14.40
CA LEU A 101 -6.80 22.70 -13.44
C LEU A 101 -8.09 21.98 -13.03
N LYS A 102 -8.40 20.87 -13.72
CA LYS A 102 -9.46 19.95 -13.28
C LYS A 102 -9.08 19.33 -11.92
N ARG A 103 -9.83 19.68 -10.88
CA ARG A 103 -9.63 19.16 -9.52
C ARG A 103 -9.97 17.69 -9.43
N ASP A 104 -8.98 16.89 -9.03
CA ASP A 104 -9.13 15.44 -8.83
C ASP A 104 -9.08 15.11 -7.33
N LEU A 105 -10.25 15.04 -6.67
CA LEU A 105 -10.33 14.77 -5.22
C LEU A 105 -9.64 13.45 -4.79
N SER A 106 -9.56 12.47 -5.71
CA SER A 106 -8.88 11.19 -5.48
C SER A 106 -7.35 11.33 -5.35
N LEU A 107 -6.75 12.37 -5.96
CA LEU A 107 -5.34 12.69 -5.89
C LEU A 107 -5.03 13.66 -4.75
N GLU A 108 -5.89 14.66 -4.56
CA GLU A 108 -5.78 15.70 -3.53
C GLU A 108 -5.70 15.14 -2.11
N LYS A 109 -6.28 13.96 -1.88
CA LYS A 109 -6.16 13.22 -0.62
C LYS A 109 -4.71 12.94 -0.21
N PHE A 110 -3.79 12.82 -1.17
CA PHE A 110 -2.38 12.49 -0.93
C PHE A 110 -1.47 13.72 -0.88
N LEU A 111 -2.01 14.92 -1.15
CA LEU A 111 -1.25 16.16 -1.07
C LEU A 111 -1.10 16.63 0.39
N PRO A 112 -0.05 17.43 0.69
CA PRO A 112 0.13 18.04 2.01
C PRO A 112 -1.09 18.89 2.42
N ARG A 113 -1.37 18.99 3.72
CA ARG A 113 -2.42 19.89 4.20
C ARG A 113 -2.12 21.33 3.78
N GLY A 114 -3.16 22.07 3.38
CA GLY A 114 -3.04 23.47 2.98
C GLY A 114 -2.53 23.70 1.55
N TRP A 115 -2.38 22.66 0.73
CA TRP A 115 -1.93 22.77 -0.67
C TRP A 115 -2.79 23.74 -1.52
N TYR A 116 -4.07 23.89 -1.18
CA TYR A 116 -5.03 24.75 -1.88
C TYR A 116 -4.87 26.25 -1.59
N ALA A 117 -4.08 26.64 -0.57
CA ALA A 117 -3.97 28.02 -0.12
C ALA A 117 -3.44 28.98 -1.22
N GLY A 118 -2.63 28.46 -2.15
CA GLY A 118 -2.13 29.21 -3.31
C GLY A 118 -3.14 29.34 -4.44
N LEU A 119 -4.13 28.44 -4.54
CA LEU A 119 -5.18 28.49 -5.57
C LEU A 119 -6.32 29.45 -5.22
N SER A 120 -6.55 29.71 -3.93
CA SER A 120 -7.68 30.51 -3.44
C SER A 120 -7.47 32.03 -3.55
N ARG A 121 -6.29 32.49 -3.98
CA ARG A 121 -5.96 33.93 -4.09
C ARG A 121 -6.13 34.51 -5.50
N LYS A 122 -6.74 33.75 -6.40
CA LYS A 122 -7.16 34.20 -7.74
C LYS A 122 -8.67 34.28 -7.80
#